data_AF-A0A927X762-F1
#
_entry.id   AF-A0A927X762-F1
#
_cell.length_a   1.000
_cell.length_b   1.000
_cell.length_c   1.000
_cell.angle_alpha   90.00
_cell.angle_beta   90.00
_cell.angle_gamma   90.00
#
_symmetry.space_group_name_H-M   'P 1'
#
loop_
_entity.id
_entity.type
_entity.pdbx_description
1 polymer ?
#
loop_
_entity_poly.entity_id
_entity_poly.type
_entity_poly.pdbx_seq_one_letter_code
_entity_poly.pdbx_strand_id
1 'polypeptide(L)'
;MKLKISKQESGIYYHGSPFQLEYLKENCDFTPYKEVAVAFGSKPISLSVNDDIISFNGSVFTVYLYQIDEDIKYNVDFFDRPNSSFEKGYELRAKRNIKLKLIEIIDEIV
;
A
#
# COMPACT_ATOMS: atom_id res chain seq x y z
N MET A 1 -6.11 -10.66 11.07
CA MET A 1 -4.88 -11.15 10.40
C MET A 1 -3.68 -10.41 10.98
N LYS A 2 -2.48 -10.99 10.88
CA LYS A 2 -1.24 -10.35 11.29
C LYS A 2 -0.18 -10.55 10.23
N LEU A 3 0.49 -9.47 9.82
CA LEU A 3 1.65 -9.52 8.93
C LEU A 3 2.85 -8.90 9.63
N LYS A 4 4.05 -9.33 9.25
CA LYS A 4 5.30 -8.76 9.75
C LYS A 4 5.91 -7.87 8.68
N ILE A 5 6.18 -6.62 9.01
CA ILE A 5 6.89 -5.67 8.14
C ILE A 5 8.28 -6.24 7.87
N SER A 6 8.59 -6.38 6.59
CA SER A 6 9.94 -6.70 6.13
C SER A 6 10.73 -5.42 5.83
N LYS A 7 12.04 -5.56 5.66
CA LYS A 7 12.93 -4.42 5.43
C LYS A 7 12.53 -3.69 4.14
N GLN A 8 12.37 -2.37 4.24
CA GLN A 8 12.06 -1.50 3.12
C GLN A 8 13.16 -1.56 2.03
N GLU A 9 12.74 -1.68 0.78
CA GLU A 9 13.60 -1.43 -0.37
C GLU A 9 13.48 0.04 -0.77
N SER A 10 14.58 0.78 -0.69
CA SER A 10 14.57 2.23 -0.96
C SER A 10 14.18 2.50 -2.42
N GLY A 11 13.23 3.42 -2.63
CA GLY A 11 12.75 3.79 -3.97
C GLY A 11 11.68 2.85 -4.54
N ILE A 12 11.26 1.82 -3.81
CA ILE A 12 10.17 0.93 -4.22
C ILE A 12 8.91 1.22 -3.41
N TYR A 13 7.78 1.19 -4.10
CA TYR A 13 6.47 1.55 -3.57
C TYR A 13 5.41 0.57 -4.05
N TYR A 14 4.44 0.29 -3.19
CA TYR A 14 3.43 -0.72 -3.38
C TYR A 14 2.03 -0.19 -3.16
N HIS A 15 1.07 -0.80 -3.87
CA HIS A 15 -0.35 -0.58 -3.69
C HIS A 15 -1.08 -1.92 -3.71
N GLY A 16 -1.99 -2.14 -2.77
CA GLY A 16 -2.86 -3.31 -2.76
C GLY A 16 -4.30 -2.91 -3.10
N SER A 17 -4.95 -3.73 -3.92
CA SER A 17 -6.32 -3.50 -4.36
C SER A 17 -7.10 -4.82 -4.45
N PRO A 18 -8.41 -4.83 -4.15
CA PRO A 18 -9.27 -5.98 -4.42
C PRO A 18 -9.68 -6.07 -5.91
N PHE A 19 -9.27 -5.09 -6.73
CA PHE A 19 -9.56 -4.99 -8.15
C PHE A 19 -8.29 -4.97 -8.98
N GLN A 20 -8.38 -5.45 -10.22
CA GLN A 20 -7.31 -5.29 -11.19
C GLN A 20 -7.19 -3.84 -11.66
N LEU A 21 -5.99 -3.29 -11.60
CA LEU A 21 -5.67 -1.90 -11.94
C LEU A 21 -4.49 -1.82 -12.91
N GLU A 22 -4.54 -0.84 -13.81
CA GLU A 22 -3.38 -0.41 -14.62
C GLU A 22 -2.68 0.82 -14.02
N TYR A 23 -3.45 1.65 -13.31
CA TYR A 23 -2.98 2.90 -12.71
C TYR A 23 -3.50 3.05 -11.27
N LEU A 24 -2.65 3.58 -10.41
CA LEU A 24 -3.04 4.18 -9.13
C LEU A 24 -3.65 5.54 -9.44
N LYS A 25 -4.91 5.75 -9.07
CA LYS A 25 -5.57 7.03 -9.31
C LYS A 25 -5.04 8.12 -8.39
N GLU A 26 -5.16 9.37 -8.83
CA GLU A 26 -4.99 10.53 -7.95
C GLU A 26 -5.81 10.39 -6.66
N ASN A 27 -5.26 10.85 -5.54
CA ASN A 27 -5.83 10.76 -4.20
C ASN A 27 -5.95 9.35 -3.62
N CYS A 28 -5.49 8.30 -4.33
CA CYS A 28 -5.30 6.99 -3.75
C CYS A 28 -3.99 6.90 -2.96
N ASP A 29 -4.02 6.02 -1.96
CA ASP A 29 -2.92 5.80 -1.03
C ASP A 29 -2.04 4.62 -1.47
N PHE A 30 -0.75 4.71 -1.20
CA PHE A 30 0.26 3.70 -1.45
C PHE A 30 1.35 3.79 -0.38
N THR A 31 2.29 2.83 -0.36
CA THR A 31 3.21 2.67 0.77
C THR A 31 4.53 2.05 0.32
N PRO A 32 5.67 2.37 0.96
CA PRO A 32 6.91 1.65 0.71
C PRO A 32 6.96 0.24 1.35
N TYR A 33 5.95 -0.14 2.13
CA TYR A 33 5.91 -1.43 2.83
C TYR A 33 4.95 -2.39 2.13
N LYS A 34 5.50 -3.48 1.59
CA LYS A 34 4.75 -4.50 0.85
C LYS A 34 3.56 -5.03 1.66
N GLU A 35 3.80 -5.37 2.93
CA GLU A 35 2.79 -5.98 3.80
C GLU A 35 1.69 -4.99 4.18
N VAL A 36 2.01 -3.70 4.30
CA VAL A 36 1.01 -2.64 4.54
C VAL A 36 0.12 -2.49 3.30
N ALA A 37 0.67 -2.57 2.09
CA ALA A 37 -0.11 -2.55 0.86
C ALA A 37 -1.07 -3.73 0.79
N VAL A 38 -0.61 -4.94 1.12
CA VAL A 38 -1.47 -6.14 1.21
C VAL A 38 -2.60 -5.93 2.22
N ALA A 39 -2.25 -5.47 3.43
CA ALA A 39 -3.23 -5.22 4.47
C ALA A 39 -4.28 -4.17 4.06
N PHE A 40 -3.89 -3.06 3.43
CA PHE A 40 -4.85 -2.08 2.87
C PHE A 40 -5.70 -2.65 1.72
N GLY A 41 -5.11 -3.46 0.85
CA GLY A 41 -5.80 -4.10 -0.27
C GLY A 41 -6.94 -4.99 0.19
N SER A 42 -6.82 -5.60 1.38
CA SER A 42 -7.87 -6.42 2.00
C SER A 42 -9.09 -5.64 2.48
N LYS A 43 -9.10 -4.31 2.31
CA LYS A 43 -10.14 -3.37 2.77
C LYS A 43 -10.51 -3.59 4.24
N PRO A 44 -9.55 -3.38 5.16
CA PRO A 44 -9.78 -3.55 6.58
C PRO A 44 -10.65 -2.42 7.12
N ILE A 45 -11.42 -2.72 8.17
CA ILE A 45 -12.13 -1.69 8.93
C ILE A 45 -11.14 -0.92 9.82
N SER A 46 -10.11 -1.61 10.31
CA SER A 46 -9.06 -1.12 11.18
C SER A 46 -7.73 -1.80 10.85
N LEU A 47 -6.67 -1.01 10.84
CA LEU A 47 -5.29 -1.43 10.62
C LEU A 47 -4.40 -0.64 11.58
N SER A 48 -3.53 -1.34 12.30
CA SER A 48 -2.52 -0.74 13.16
C SER A 48 -1.16 -1.39 12.94
N VAL A 49 -0.11 -0.62 13.18
CA VAL A 49 1.27 -1.10 13.22
C VAL A 49 1.76 -0.92 14.65
N ASN A 50 2.31 -1.99 15.22
CA ASN A 50 2.98 -1.98 16.52
C ASN A 50 4.31 -2.71 16.35
N ASP A 51 5.42 -1.99 16.57
CA ASP A 51 6.76 -2.40 16.16
C ASP A 51 6.76 -2.81 14.67
N ASP A 52 7.08 -4.07 14.39
CA ASP A 52 7.10 -4.63 13.03
C ASP A 52 5.83 -5.44 12.70
N ILE A 53 4.79 -5.39 13.53
CA ILE A 53 3.58 -6.21 13.35
C ILE A 53 2.41 -5.35 12.89
N ILE A 54 1.88 -5.66 11.71
CA ILE A 54 0.65 -5.10 11.17
C ILE A 54 -0.50 -5.97 11.65
N SER A 55 -1.45 -5.39 12.39
CA SER A 55 -2.69 -6.05 12.82
C SER A 55 -3.87 -5.41 12.12
N PHE A 56 -4.71 -6.21 11.45
CA PHE A 56 -5.85 -5.70 10.71
C PHE A 56 -7.01 -6.71 10.62
N ASN A 57 -8.20 -6.19 10.36
CA ASN A 57 -9.42 -6.97 10.13
C ASN A 57 -9.93 -6.79 8.68
N GLY A 58 -9.15 -7.30 7.73
CA GLY A 58 -9.51 -7.36 6.32
C GLY A 58 -10.81 -8.13 6.08
N SER A 59 -11.56 -7.73 5.06
CA SER A 59 -12.83 -8.37 4.65
C SER A 59 -12.74 -9.00 3.26
N VAL A 60 -11.71 -8.66 2.49
CA VAL A 60 -11.43 -9.21 1.16
C VAL A 60 -10.24 -10.16 1.21
N PHE A 61 -10.42 -11.36 0.63
CA PHE A 61 -9.43 -12.43 0.65
C PHE A 61 -8.47 -12.40 -0.55
N THR A 62 -8.94 -11.97 -1.73
CA THR A 62 -8.09 -11.75 -2.90
C THR A 62 -7.56 -10.32 -2.95
N VAL A 63 -6.23 -10.16 -2.93
CA VAL A 63 -5.55 -8.88 -3.12
C VAL A 63 -4.60 -8.96 -4.30
N TYR A 64 -4.80 -8.03 -5.24
CA TYR A 64 -3.86 -7.74 -6.30
C TYR A 64 -2.82 -6.77 -5.75
N LEU A 65 -1.58 -7.22 -5.70
CA LEU A 65 -0.46 -6.42 -5.21
C LEU A 65 0.31 -5.85 -6.38
N TYR A 66 0.48 -4.53 -6.34
CA TYR A 66 1.15 -3.76 -7.37
C TYR A 66 2.41 -3.10 -6.84
N GLN A 67 3.36 -2.91 -7.74
CA GLN A 67 4.47 -1.98 -7.58
C GLN A 67 4.23 -0.75 -8.46
N ILE A 68 4.68 0.43 -8.02
CA ILE A 68 4.79 1.61 -8.90
C ILE A 68 5.79 1.31 -10.03
N ASP A 69 5.38 1.55 -11.29
CA ASP A 69 6.13 1.22 -12.52
C ASP A 69 6.62 2.47 -13.27
N GLU A 70 6.94 3.53 -12.52
CA GLU A 70 7.53 4.76 -13.05
C GLU A 70 8.28 5.52 -11.95
N ASP A 71 9.17 6.43 -12.35
CA ASP A 71 9.85 7.32 -11.42
C ASP A 71 8.86 8.34 -10.84
N ILE A 72 8.82 8.44 -9.51
CA ILE A 72 7.97 9.39 -8.79
C ILE A 72 8.79 10.21 -7.81
N LYS A 73 8.43 11.48 -7.64
CA LYS A 73 9.12 12.45 -6.79
C LYS A 73 8.22 12.96 -5.67
N TYR A 74 8.77 12.98 -4.46
CA TYR A 74 8.10 13.54 -3.29
C TYR A 74 7.78 15.02 -3.51
N ASN A 75 6.64 15.47 -3.00
CA ASN A 75 6.03 16.79 -3.19
C ASN A 75 5.65 17.17 -4.63
N VAL A 76 6.03 16.39 -5.65
CA VAL A 76 5.63 16.59 -7.05
C VAL A 76 4.51 15.63 -7.42
N ASP A 77 4.78 14.33 -7.29
CA ASP A 77 3.87 13.25 -7.70
C ASP A 77 3.10 12.66 -6.51
N PHE A 78 3.63 12.80 -5.30
CA PHE A 78 3.03 12.28 -4.08
C PHE A 78 3.43 13.09 -2.84
N PHE A 79 2.78 12.81 -1.71
CA PHE A 79 3.05 13.43 -0.42
C PHE A 79 2.61 12.50 0.73
N ASP A 80 3.05 12.78 1.95
CA ASP A 80 2.52 12.09 3.13
C ASP A 80 1.01 12.27 3.23
N ARG A 81 0.28 11.19 3.48
CA ARG A 81 -1.17 11.26 3.65
C ARG A 81 -1.53 12.17 4.83
N PRO A 82 -2.38 13.19 4.64
CA PRO A 82 -2.83 14.04 5.73
C PRO A 82 -3.64 13.25 6.75
N ASN A 83 -3.47 13.58 8.04
CA ASN A 83 -4.22 12.98 9.14
C ASN A 83 -4.08 11.45 9.25
N SER A 84 -2.99 10.88 8.73
CA SER A 84 -2.66 9.48 8.99
C SER A 84 -2.24 9.31 10.45
N SER A 85 -2.64 8.19 11.05
CA SER A 85 -2.13 7.76 12.37
C SER A 85 -0.75 7.10 12.28
N PHE A 86 -0.27 6.81 11.06
CA PHE A 86 1.06 6.26 10.84
C PHE A 86 2.14 7.35 10.91
N GLU A 87 3.37 6.92 11.17
CA GLU A 87 4.53 7.79 11.00
C GLU A 87 4.66 8.26 9.56
N LYS A 88 5.29 9.42 9.36
CA LYS A 88 5.55 9.94 8.02
C LYS A 88 6.36 8.93 7.19
N GLY A 89 6.02 8.82 5.91
CA GLY A 89 6.60 7.86 4.99
C GLY A 89 5.89 6.51 4.90
N TYR A 90 5.01 6.16 5.86
CA TYR A 90 4.27 4.90 5.80
C TYR A 90 3.11 4.94 4.81
N GLU A 91 2.30 5.99 4.87
CA GLU A 91 1.11 6.14 4.05
C GLU A 91 1.25 7.38 3.20
N LEU A 92 1.38 7.16 1.89
CA LEU A 92 1.66 8.18 0.89
C LEU A 92 0.44 8.32 -0.01
N ARG A 93 0.19 9.54 -0.49
CA ARG A 93 -0.94 9.85 -1.37
C ARG A 93 -0.48 10.37 -2.71
N ALA A 94 -1.03 9.82 -3.79
CA ALA A 94 -0.76 10.24 -5.15
C ALA A 94 -1.41 11.60 -5.47
N LYS A 95 -0.67 12.50 -6.12
CA LYS A 95 -1.13 13.81 -6.66
C LYS A 95 -1.57 13.74 -8.13
N ARG A 96 -1.36 12.61 -8.78
CA ARG A 96 -1.77 12.32 -10.15
C ARG A 96 -1.99 10.83 -10.32
N ASN A 97 -2.40 10.41 -11.51
CA ASN A 97 -2.38 8.99 -11.85
C ASN A 97 -0.93 8.50 -12.00
N ILE A 98 -0.64 7.33 -11.43
CA ILE A 98 0.69 6.70 -11.43
C ILE A 98 0.55 5.28 -11.99
N LYS A 99 1.42 4.90 -12.91
CA LYS A 99 1.43 3.58 -13.54
C LYS A 99 1.78 2.48 -12.55
N LEU A 100 1.05 1.38 -12.62
CA LEU A 100 1.25 0.20 -11.79
C LEU A 100 1.74 -0.99 -12.62
N LYS A 101 2.52 -1.85 -11.96
CA LYS A 101 2.87 -3.19 -12.43
C LYS A 101 2.35 -4.19 -11.42
N LEU A 102 1.49 -5.11 -11.87
CA LEU A 102 1.06 -6.24 -11.03
C LEU A 102 2.28 -7.12 -10.75
N ILE A 103 2.52 -7.43 -9.48
CA ILE A 103 3.64 -8.28 -9.06
C ILE A 103 3.18 -9.58 -8.41
N GLU A 104 1.99 -9.61 -7.80
CA GLU A 104 1.49 -10.79 -7.09
C GLU A 104 -0.04 -10.76 -6.97
N ILE A 105 -0.65 -11.95 -6.95
CA ILE A 105 -2.08 -12.15 -6.62
C ILE A 105 -2.09 -13.01 -5.36
N ILE A 106 -2.73 -12.51 -4.30
CA ILE A 106 -2.78 -13.15 -2.99
C ILE A 106 -4.22 -13.56 -2.73
N ASP A 107 -4.53 -14.85 -2.82
CA ASP A 107 -5.91 -15.37 -2.73
C ASP A 107 -6.36 -15.77 -1.32
N GLU A 108 -5.44 -15.82 -0.35
CA GLU A 108 -5.75 -16.00 1.07
C GLU A 108 -4.76 -15.22 1.91
N ILE A 109 -5.25 -14.21 2.63
CA ILE A 109 -4.45 -13.47 3.61
C ILE A 109 -4.59 -14.20 4.95
N VAL A 110 -3.62 -15.06 5.25
CA VAL A 110 -3.60 -15.88 6.48
C VAL A 110 -2.90 -15.15 7.62
#